data_AF-X6PEK8-F1
#
_entry.id   AF-X6PEK8-F1
#
_cell.length_a   1.000
_cell.length_b   1.000
_cell.length_c   1.000
_cell.angle_alpha   90.00
_cell.angle_beta   90.00
_cell.angle_gamma   90.00
#
_symmetry.space_group_name_H-M   'P 1'
#
loop_
_entity.id
_entity.type
_entity.pdbx_description
1 polymer ?
#
loop_
_entity_poly.entity_id
_entity_poly.type
_entity_poly.pdbx_seq_one_letter_code
_entity_poly.pdbx_strand_id
1 'polypeptide(L)'
;MSDKQFNNNDCINDVLPTVLLQEILQYFDLFYSDKVLKFVCPFWRTLTRKRIQKITHLPTLKSIHYYSTRDYYTYQHWMQVDKTGSNTSEKGKIRFMAKAQNDVHLCLGCNKKHQDRHWEIVIGGWGNTMSVIRSENQGNHHAAVGTHKIVNNDEFRDFWIKWDTKENYLQVGKTADINDKNIVMKVSYSVANSLKIVYIGICTGWGSSGEWVFFREGE
;
A
#
# COMPACT_ATOMS: atom_id res chain seq x y z
N MET A 1 -36.82 26.72 -14.26
CA MET A 1 -36.16 25.79 -15.19
C MET A 1 -34.72 25.63 -14.72
N SER A 2 -34.25 24.51 -14.20
CA SER A 2 -34.82 23.19 -13.93
C SER A 2 -33.98 22.58 -12.81
N ASP A 3 -34.61 22.14 -11.73
CA ASP A 3 -33.95 21.31 -10.71
C ASP A 3 -33.50 20.00 -11.38
N LYS A 4 -32.20 19.71 -11.31
CA LYS A 4 -31.68 18.41 -11.74
C LYS A 4 -32.18 17.35 -10.76
N GLN A 5 -33.14 16.54 -11.20
CA GLN A 5 -33.46 15.27 -10.57
C GLN A 5 -32.21 14.39 -10.57
N PHE A 6 -31.68 14.11 -9.37
CA PHE A 6 -30.73 13.03 -9.18
C PHE A 6 -31.45 11.71 -9.39
N ASN A 7 -30.97 10.92 -10.35
CA ASN A 7 -31.54 9.63 -10.70
C ASN A 7 -30.89 8.55 -9.83
N ASN A 8 -31.67 7.63 -9.27
CA ASN A 8 -31.22 6.57 -8.35
C ASN A 8 -30.25 5.52 -8.96
N ASN A 9 -29.67 5.79 -10.13
CA ASN A 9 -28.74 4.93 -10.85
C ASN A 9 -27.31 5.52 -10.95
N ASP A 10 -27.06 6.69 -10.36
CA ASP A 10 -25.70 7.27 -10.31
C ASP A 10 -24.91 6.58 -9.19
N CYS A 11 -24.47 5.35 -9.46
CA CYS A 11 -23.60 4.60 -8.56
C CYS A 11 -22.24 5.32 -8.41
N ILE A 12 -21.72 5.29 -7.18
CA ILE A 12 -20.39 5.78 -6.76
C ILE A 12 -19.28 4.89 -7.39
N ASN A 13 -19.23 4.80 -8.71
CA ASN A 13 -18.28 3.97 -9.44
C ASN A 13 -17.12 4.77 -10.03
N ASP A 14 -17.25 6.09 -10.15
CA ASP A 14 -16.29 6.92 -10.90
C ASP A 14 -15.15 7.52 -10.06
N VAL A 15 -15.09 7.23 -8.75
CA VAL A 15 -14.10 7.84 -7.83
C VAL A 15 -13.29 6.81 -7.04
N LEU A 16 -13.62 5.52 -7.14
CA LEU A 16 -12.94 4.47 -6.37
C LEU A 16 -12.21 3.50 -7.31
N PRO A 17 -10.90 3.28 -7.10
CA PRO A 17 -10.13 2.27 -7.84
C PRO A 17 -10.86 0.92 -7.79
N THR A 18 -10.87 0.16 -8.88
CA THR A 18 -11.62 -1.11 -8.97
C THR A 18 -11.30 -2.10 -7.84
N VAL A 19 -10.09 -2.02 -7.27
CA VAL A 19 -9.70 -2.82 -6.09
C VAL A 19 -10.40 -2.34 -4.80
N LEU A 20 -10.54 -1.02 -4.61
CA LEU A 20 -11.34 -0.42 -3.55
C LEU A 20 -12.83 -0.76 -3.70
N LEU A 21 -13.35 -0.83 -4.94
CA LEU A 21 -14.71 -1.31 -5.19
C LEU A 21 -14.86 -2.80 -4.84
N GLN A 22 -13.86 -3.63 -5.17
CA GLN A 22 -13.85 -5.05 -4.82
C GLN A 22 -13.75 -5.30 -3.30
N GLU A 23 -13.02 -4.45 -2.58
CA GLU A 23 -12.91 -4.51 -1.12
C GLU A 23 -14.13 -3.89 -0.41
N ILE A 24 -14.73 -2.83 -0.96
CA ILE A 24 -16.04 -2.32 -0.51
C ILE A 24 -17.13 -3.37 -0.71
N LEU A 25 -17.09 -4.12 -1.82
CA LEU A 25 -17.97 -5.26 -2.05
C LEU A 25 -17.74 -6.38 -1.02
N GLN A 26 -16.51 -6.57 -0.53
CA GLN A 26 -16.22 -7.50 0.58
C GLN A 26 -16.90 -7.07 1.89
N TYR A 27 -17.02 -5.76 2.15
CA TYR A 27 -17.81 -5.23 3.29
C TYR A 27 -19.33 -5.32 3.05
N PHE A 28 -19.81 -5.17 1.81
CA PHE A 28 -21.22 -5.41 1.47
C PHE A 28 -21.61 -6.88 1.72
N ASP A 29 -20.75 -7.84 1.38
CA ASP A 29 -20.98 -9.27 1.62
C ASP A 29 -20.98 -9.64 3.13
N LEU A 30 -20.26 -8.89 3.98
CA LEU A 30 -20.24 -9.09 5.44
C LEU A 30 -21.52 -8.61 6.15
N PHE A 31 -22.21 -7.59 5.60
CA PHE A 31 -23.44 -7.03 6.19
C PHE A 31 -24.73 -7.69 5.70
N TYR A 32 -24.70 -8.38 4.56
CA TYR A 32 -25.88 -9.03 4.00
C TYR A 32 -25.94 -10.52 4.34
N SER A 33 -26.74 -10.84 5.36
CA SER A 33 -27.21 -12.19 5.67
C SER A 33 -27.81 -12.88 4.43
N ASP A 34 -27.72 -14.22 4.35
CA ASP A 34 -28.31 -15.10 3.33
C ASP A 34 -29.77 -14.76 2.95
N LYS A 35 -30.50 -14.05 3.83
CA LYS A 35 -31.85 -13.57 3.58
C LYS A 35 -31.94 -12.51 2.47
N VAL A 36 -30.90 -11.69 2.24
CA VAL A 36 -30.91 -10.62 1.23
C VAL A 36 -30.33 -11.04 -0.12
N LEU A 37 -29.44 -12.04 -0.15
CA LEU A 37 -28.93 -12.64 -1.40
C LEU A 37 -30.06 -13.18 -2.31
N LYS A 38 -31.26 -13.45 -1.75
CA LYS A 38 -32.48 -13.82 -2.48
C LYS A 38 -33.08 -12.71 -3.34
N PHE A 39 -32.63 -11.46 -3.20
CA PHE A 39 -33.09 -10.32 -4.00
C PHE A 39 -32.06 -9.87 -5.05
N VAL A 40 -30.84 -10.43 -5.02
CA VAL A 40 -29.81 -10.15 -6.03
C VAL A 40 -29.95 -11.14 -7.19
N CYS A 41 -29.66 -10.71 -8.42
CA CYS A 41 -29.86 -11.53 -9.61
C CYS A 41 -28.93 -12.77 -9.63
N PRO A 42 -29.30 -13.84 -10.36
CA PRO A 42 -28.58 -15.13 -10.34
C PRO A 42 -27.08 -15.04 -10.69
N PHE A 43 -26.70 -14.09 -11.55
CA PHE A 43 -25.30 -13.83 -11.91
C PHE A 43 -24.47 -13.43 -10.68
N TRP A 44 -24.95 -12.47 -9.90
CA TRP A 44 -24.29 -12.01 -8.68
C TRP A 44 -24.26 -13.08 -7.58
N ARG A 45 -25.29 -13.93 -7.47
CA ARG A 45 -25.31 -15.06 -6.51
C ARG A 45 -24.21 -16.10 -6.75
N THR A 46 -23.95 -16.40 -8.00
CA THR A 46 -22.90 -17.38 -8.36
C THR A 46 -21.51 -16.77 -8.16
N LEU A 47 -21.36 -15.46 -8.41
CA LEU A 47 -20.14 -14.71 -8.15
C LEU A 47 -19.80 -14.64 -6.65
N THR A 48 -20.80 -14.37 -5.79
CA THR A 48 -20.61 -14.30 -4.33
C THR A 48 -20.26 -15.65 -3.71
N ARG A 49 -20.95 -16.74 -4.07
CA ARG A 49 -20.66 -18.09 -3.52
C ARG A 49 -19.26 -18.61 -3.82
N LYS A 50 -18.76 -18.41 -5.05
CA LYS A 50 -17.38 -18.79 -5.42
C LYS A 50 -16.33 -17.91 -4.72
N ARG A 51 -16.67 -16.66 -4.37
CA ARG A 51 -15.79 -15.73 -3.65
C ARG A 51 -15.74 -15.99 -2.15
N ILE A 52 -16.85 -16.37 -1.51
CA ILE A 52 -16.92 -16.68 -0.07
C ILE A 52 -15.92 -17.79 0.32
N GLN A 53 -15.77 -18.84 -0.50
CA GLN A 53 -14.78 -19.90 -0.26
C GLN A 53 -13.31 -19.43 -0.39
N LYS A 54 -13.06 -18.33 -1.10
CA LYS A 54 -11.72 -17.73 -1.24
C LYS A 54 -11.43 -16.74 -0.09
N ILE A 55 -12.48 -16.14 0.49
CA ILE A 55 -12.41 -15.15 1.57
C ILE A 55 -12.05 -15.79 2.93
N THR A 56 -12.36 -17.07 3.16
CA THR A 56 -12.04 -17.77 4.43
C THR A 56 -10.55 -17.89 4.74
N HIS A 57 -9.66 -17.54 3.80
CA HIS A 57 -8.21 -17.59 3.96
C HIS A 57 -7.51 -16.22 3.88
N LEU A 58 -8.27 -15.12 3.74
CA LEU A 58 -7.71 -13.77 3.70
C LEU A 58 -7.67 -13.17 5.11
N PRO A 59 -6.56 -12.52 5.53
CA PRO A 59 -6.53 -11.80 6.80
C PRO A 59 -7.65 -10.75 6.84
N THR A 60 -8.31 -10.63 7.99
CA THR A 60 -9.40 -9.69 8.24
C THR A 60 -8.89 -8.26 8.16
N LEU A 61 -9.32 -7.49 7.16
CA LEU A 61 -8.92 -6.08 7.04
C LEU A 61 -9.54 -5.25 8.17
N LYS A 62 -8.71 -4.60 8.98
CA LYS A 62 -9.12 -3.80 10.14
C LYS A 62 -9.44 -2.35 9.77
N SER A 63 -8.63 -1.73 8.92
CA SER A 63 -8.89 -0.37 8.43
C SER A 63 -8.19 -0.05 7.11
N ILE A 64 -8.76 0.91 6.39
CA ILE A 64 -8.19 1.51 5.18
C ILE A 64 -7.93 2.98 5.47
N HIS A 65 -6.73 3.47 5.12
CA HIS A 65 -6.36 4.87 5.30
C HIS A 65 -5.95 5.48 3.96
N TYR A 66 -6.48 6.65 3.64
CA TYR A 66 -6.17 7.39 2.41
C TYR A 66 -5.34 8.63 2.71
N TYR A 67 -4.31 8.91 1.90
CA TYR A 67 -3.47 10.09 2.00
C TYR A 67 -3.15 10.68 0.63
N SER A 68 -2.77 11.95 0.61
CA SER A 68 -2.24 12.61 -0.58
C SER A 68 -0.95 13.36 -0.27
N THR A 69 -0.05 13.44 -1.25
CA THR A 69 1.23 14.12 -1.17
C THR A 69 1.38 15.06 -2.36
N ARG A 70 1.93 16.26 -2.11
CA ARG A 70 2.28 17.21 -3.16
C ARG A 70 3.66 16.89 -3.73
N ASP A 71 4.05 17.56 -4.81
CA ASP A 71 5.44 17.57 -5.28
C ASP A 71 6.34 18.27 -4.27
N TYR A 72 6.72 17.53 -3.23
CA TYR A 72 7.52 18.04 -2.14
C TYR A 72 8.23 16.91 -1.39
N TYR A 73 9.54 16.85 -1.56
CA TYR A 73 10.40 15.83 -0.95
C TYR A 73 10.62 16.08 0.54
N THR A 74 9.60 15.84 1.34
CA THR A 74 9.65 15.85 2.80
C THR A 74 8.63 14.86 3.33
N TYR A 75 9.09 13.89 4.12
CA TYR A 75 8.22 12.84 4.65
C TYR A 75 7.15 13.39 5.58
N GLN A 76 5.93 12.94 5.34
CA GLN A 76 4.72 13.32 6.05
C GLN A 76 3.82 12.09 6.24
N HIS A 77 2.62 12.31 6.82
CA HIS A 77 1.63 11.26 7.09
C HIS A 77 2.21 10.07 7.86
N TRP A 78 2.95 10.36 8.93
CA TRP A 78 3.67 9.38 9.73
C TRP A 78 2.75 8.35 10.39
N MET A 79 2.73 7.15 9.84
CA MET A 79 2.03 5.99 10.37
C MET A 79 2.90 5.25 11.37
N GLN A 80 2.31 4.81 12.48
CA GLN A 80 2.99 3.91 13.41
C GLN A 80 2.74 2.47 12.97
N VAL A 81 3.79 1.66 12.90
CA VAL A 81 3.63 0.21 12.73
C VAL A 81 3.10 -0.37 14.04
N ASP A 82 2.01 -1.14 13.95
CA ASP A 82 1.23 -1.60 15.10
C ASP A 82 2.01 -2.38 16.15
N LYS A 83 1.57 -2.24 17.41
CA LYS A 83 2.06 -2.97 18.60
C LYS A 83 1.26 -4.24 18.88
N THR A 84 0.88 -5.02 17.87
CA THR A 84 0.20 -6.31 18.09
C THR A 84 1.23 -7.34 18.58
N GLY A 85 1.40 -7.42 19.90
CA GLY A 85 2.15 -8.49 20.58
C GLY A 85 3.67 -8.49 20.41
N SER A 86 4.39 -7.94 21.39
CA SER A 86 5.79 -8.22 21.75
C SER A 86 6.95 -7.89 20.77
N ASN A 87 6.88 -8.02 19.43
CA ASN A 87 8.08 -7.87 18.56
C ASN A 87 7.88 -7.15 17.21
N THR A 88 6.86 -6.30 17.05
CA THR A 88 6.46 -5.75 15.74
C THR A 88 7.41 -4.72 15.10
N SER A 89 8.30 -4.12 15.89
CA SER A 89 9.34 -3.24 15.33
C SER A 89 10.52 -3.99 14.71
N GLU A 90 10.65 -5.27 15.07
CA GLU A 90 11.72 -6.12 14.56
C GLU A 90 11.29 -6.82 13.28
N LYS A 91 10.03 -7.26 13.19
CA LYS A 91 9.50 -7.87 11.97
C LYS A 91 8.13 -7.28 11.66
N GLY A 92 7.93 -6.92 10.40
CA GLY A 92 6.66 -6.37 9.97
C GLY A 92 6.44 -6.47 8.48
N LYS A 93 5.20 -6.21 8.09
CA LYS A 93 4.76 -6.09 6.71
C LYS A 93 3.73 -4.98 6.63
N ILE A 94 3.71 -4.29 5.50
CA ILE A 94 2.67 -3.32 5.17
C ILE A 94 2.29 -3.49 3.70
N ARG A 95 1.01 -3.37 3.41
CA ARG A 95 0.50 -3.29 2.05
C ARG A 95 -0.06 -1.89 1.82
N PHE A 96 0.19 -1.36 0.63
CA PHE A 96 -0.33 -0.08 0.20
C PHE A 96 -0.53 -0.04 -1.30
N MET A 97 -1.34 0.90 -1.76
CA MET A 97 -1.39 1.32 -3.14
C MET A 97 -0.89 2.74 -3.27
N ALA A 98 -0.27 3.03 -4.42
CA ALA A 98 0.12 4.38 -4.81
C ALA A 98 -0.33 4.67 -6.24
N LYS A 99 -0.83 5.87 -6.47
CA LYS A 99 -1.07 6.47 -7.78
C LYS A 99 -0.24 7.75 -7.87
N ALA A 100 0.72 7.77 -8.79
CA ALA A 100 1.67 8.85 -9.00
C ALA A 100 2.37 8.69 -10.35
N GLN A 101 2.83 9.79 -10.94
CA GLN A 101 3.58 9.75 -12.19
C GLN A 101 4.96 9.08 -12.02
N ASN A 102 5.65 9.42 -10.93
CA ASN A 102 7.00 8.96 -10.56
C ASN A 102 7.26 9.22 -9.06
N ASP A 103 8.43 8.79 -8.57
CA ASP A 103 9.01 9.16 -7.29
C ASP A 103 8.05 8.96 -6.11
N VAL A 104 7.63 7.71 -5.90
CA VAL A 104 6.90 7.27 -4.71
C VAL A 104 7.92 6.94 -3.63
N HIS A 105 8.03 7.78 -2.60
CA HIS A 105 9.02 7.63 -1.52
C HIS A 105 8.36 7.16 -0.22
N LEU A 106 9.00 6.18 0.43
CA LEU A 106 8.67 5.77 1.78
C LEU A 106 9.93 5.77 2.65
N CYS A 107 9.84 6.32 3.86
CA CYS A 107 10.86 6.17 4.89
C CYS A 107 10.40 5.23 6.00
N LEU A 108 11.27 4.31 6.41
CA LEU A 108 11.03 3.38 7.51
C LEU A 108 12.10 3.60 8.58
N GLY A 109 11.69 4.04 9.77
CA GLY A 109 12.63 4.36 10.84
C GLY A 109 12.00 4.47 12.22
N CYS A 110 12.79 4.90 13.20
CA CYS A 110 12.36 5.02 14.59
C CYS A 110 11.76 6.38 14.96
N ASN A 111 12.01 7.41 14.15
CA ASN A 111 11.63 8.79 14.43
C ASN A 111 10.81 9.40 13.27
N LYS A 112 9.99 10.41 13.60
CA LYS A 112 9.14 11.14 12.65
C LYS A 112 9.82 12.40 12.13
N LYS A 113 11.03 12.28 11.58
CA LYS A 113 11.80 13.41 11.07
C LYS A 113 12.42 13.06 9.73
N HIS A 114 12.41 14.01 8.81
CA HIS A 114 12.88 13.78 7.45
C HIS A 114 14.38 13.44 7.40
N GLN A 115 15.23 14.08 8.21
CA GLN A 115 16.69 13.90 8.17
C GLN A 115 17.23 12.86 9.17
N ASP A 116 16.37 12.21 9.95
CA ASP A 116 16.83 11.18 10.89
C ASP A 116 17.22 9.91 10.14
N ARG A 117 17.96 9.01 10.78
CA ARG A 117 18.32 7.70 10.21
C ARG A 117 17.07 6.87 9.90
N HIS A 118 16.92 6.47 8.64
CA HIS A 118 15.81 5.63 8.16
C HIS A 118 16.22 4.86 6.90
N TRP A 119 15.53 3.76 6.61
CA TRP A 119 15.55 3.19 5.27
C TRP A 119 14.66 4.01 4.36
N GLU A 120 15.19 4.48 3.25
CA GLU A 120 14.41 5.09 2.17
C GLU A 120 14.21 4.10 1.04
N ILE A 121 12.95 4.01 0.61
CA ILE A 121 12.51 3.23 -0.52
C ILE A 121 11.96 4.21 -1.55
N VAL A 122 12.50 4.15 -2.77
CA VAL A 122 11.99 4.90 -3.91
C VAL A 122 11.42 3.91 -4.91
N ILE A 123 10.16 4.10 -5.29
CA ILE A 123 9.48 3.28 -6.29
C ILE A 123 9.19 4.17 -7.50
N GLY A 124 9.68 3.77 -8.68
CA GLY A 124 9.48 4.54 -9.91
C GLY A 124 10.14 5.92 -9.88
N GLY A 125 11.34 6.03 -9.31
CA GLY A 125 12.17 7.23 -9.44
C GLY A 125 12.79 7.38 -10.84
N TRP A 126 13.53 8.47 -11.04
CA TRP A 126 14.14 8.85 -12.32
C TRP A 126 13.12 8.83 -13.47
N GLY A 127 11.97 9.47 -13.25
CA GLY A 127 10.88 9.49 -14.24
C GLY A 127 10.26 8.10 -14.43
N ASN A 128 10.07 7.34 -13.35
CA ASN A 128 9.42 6.03 -13.37
C ASN A 128 10.20 4.97 -14.15
N THR A 129 11.53 4.99 -14.04
CA THR A 129 12.43 4.04 -14.72
C THR A 129 13.16 3.11 -13.74
N MET A 130 13.31 3.50 -12.47
CA MET A 130 14.09 2.75 -11.49
C MET A 130 13.46 2.79 -10.10
N SER A 131 13.69 1.74 -9.32
CA SER A 131 13.39 1.69 -7.90
C SER A 131 14.66 1.40 -7.11
N VAL A 132 14.79 1.99 -5.92
CA VAL A 132 15.96 1.80 -5.05
C VAL A 132 15.57 1.62 -3.59
N ILE A 133 16.47 0.97 -2.85
CA ILE A 133 16.49 0.97 -1.37
C ILE A 133 17.82 1.58 -0.92
N ARG A 134 17.77 2.52 0.01
CA ARG A 134 18.95 3.19 0.59
C ARG A 134 18.78 3.49 2.08
N SER A 135 19.88 3.75 2.78
CA SER A 135 19.90 3.89 4.25
C SER A 135 19.80 5.33 4.76
N GLU A 136 19.59 6.29 3.85
CA GLU A 136 19.45 7.72 4.14
C GLU A 136 18.89 8.46 2.92
N ASN A 137 18.45 9.69 3.14
CA ASN A 137 17.99 10.59 2.08
C ASN A 137 19.05 10.74 0.99
N GLN A 138 18.69 10.35 -0.24
CA GLN A 138 19.55 10.56 -1.41
C GLN A 138 20.96 9.91 -1.30
N GLY A 139 21.13 8.95 -0.39
CA GLY A 139 22.39 8.24 -0.20
C GLY A 139 22.62 7.12 -1.21
N ASN A 140 23.68 6.34 -0.94
CA ASN A 140 24.08 5.21 -1.78
C ASN A 140 22.99 4.13 -1.87
N HIS A 141 22.81 3.58 -3.06
CA HIS A 141 21.83 2.53 -3.30
C HIS A 141 22.34 1.20 -2.76
N HIS A 142 21.63 0.62 -1.80
CA HIS A 142 21.87 -0.75 -1.34
C HIS A 142 21.18 -1.79 -2.23
N ALA A 143 20.07 -1.40 -2.86
CA ALA A 143 19.44 -2.14 -3.96
C ALA A 143 18.98 -1.15 -5.02
N ALA A 144 19.14 -1.52 -6.30
CA ALA A 144 18.68 -0.73 -7.44
C ALA A 144 18.21 -1.67 -8.55
N VAL A 145 17.01 -1.44 -9.09
CA VAL A 145 16.40 -2.28 -10.11
C VAL A 145 15.68 -1.40 -11.13
N GLY A 146 15.84 -1.71 -12.42
CA GLY A 146 15.08 -1.05 -13.49
C GLY A 146 13.60 -1.46 -13.43
N THR A 147 12.70 -0.50 -13.23
CA THR A 147 11.27 -0.70 -12.95
C THR A 147 10.42 0.26 -13.79
N HIS A 148 10.64 0.23 -15.11
CA HIS A 148 9.93 1.08 -16.07
C HIS A 148 8.41 1.01 -15.91
N LYS A 149 7.77 2.16 -15.74
CA LYS A 149 6.31 2.31 -15.63
C LYS A 149 5.72 1.47 -14.49
N ILE A 150 6.44 1.37 -13.37
CA ILE A 150 5.98 0.58 -12.22
C ILE A 150 4.83 1.27 -11.49
N VAL A 151 4.85 2.60 -11.38
CA VAL A 151 3.73 3.44 -10.92
C VAL A 151 2.97 4.04 -12.10
N ASN A 152 1.79 4.61 -11.87
CA ASN A 152 0.97 5.23 -12.90
C ASN A 152 0.19 6.42 -12.31
N ASN A 153 -0.01 7.47 -13.11
CA ASN A 153 -0.68 8.70 -12.70
C ASN A 153 -2.21 8.59 -12.66
N ASP A 154 -2.77 7.66 -13.44
CA ASP A 154 -4.21 7.51 -13.66
C ASP A 154 -4.79 6.33 -12.87
N GLU A 155 -3.96 5.37 -12.44
CA GLU A 155 -4.40 4.19 -11.68
C GLU A 155 -3.54 3.91 -10.44
N PHE A 156 -4.20 3.43 -9.40
CA PHE A 156 -3.52 2.89 -8.22
C PHE A 156 -2.84 1.57 -8.53
N ARG A 157 -1.63 1.39 -8.00
CA ARG A 157 -0.87 0.15 -8.10
C ARG A 157 -0.48 -0.37 -6.74
N ASP A 158 -0.65 -1.68 -6.56
CA ASP A 158 -0.41 -2.40 -5.31
C ASP A 158 1.07 -2.72 -5.08
N PHE A 159 1.50 -2.43 -3.87
CA PHE A 159 2.83 -2.72 -3.35
C PHE A 159 2.75 -3.24 -1.92
N TRP A 160 3.83 -3.91 -1.51
CA TRP A 160 4.03 -4.26 -0.13
C TRP A 160 5.50 -4.10 0.25
N ILE A 161 5.72 -3.86 1.54
CA ILE A 161 7.04 -3.83 2.15
C ILE A 161 7.05 -4.84 3.29
N LYS A 162 8.11 -5.63 3.38
CA LYS A 162 8.33 -6.63 4.43
C LYS A 162 9.74 -6.50 4.96
N TRP A 163 9.90 -6.57 6.27
CA TRP A 163 11.20 -6.46 6.91
C TRP A 163 11.34 -7.41 8.08
N ASP A 164 12.59 -7.72 8.41
CA ASP A 164 13.00 -8.45 9.59
C ASP A 164 14.38 -7.94 10.02
N THR A 165 14.45 -7.19 11.13
CA THR A 165 15.66 -6.56 11.65
C THR A 165 16.54 -7.55 12.41
N LYS A 166 16.01 -8.72 12.79
CA LYS A 166 16.80 -9.82 13.37
C LYS A 166 17.56 -10.55 12.28
N GLU A 167 16.88 -10.83 11.17
CA GLU A 167 17.47 -11.42 9.96
C GLU A 167 18.13 -10.39 9.02
N ASN A 168 18.09 -9.11 9.41
CA ASN A 168 18.67 -7.97 8.70
C ASN A 168 18.30 -7.87 7.21
N TYR A 169 17.00 -7.92 6.89
CA TYR A 169 16.53 -7.71 5.53
C TYR A 169 15.32 -6.77 5.42
N LEU A 170 15.21 -6.16 4.26
CA LEU A 170 14.08 -5.35 3.82
C LEU A 170 13.75 -5.71 2.36
N GLN A 171 12.46 -5.91 2.09
CA GLN A 171 11.94 -6.35 0.79
C GLN A 171 10.80 -5.44 0.37
N VAL A 172 10.74 -5.18 -0.93
CA VAL A 172 9.64 -4.49 -1.59
C VAL A 172 9.13 -5.42 -2.68
N GLY A 173 7.82 -5.62 -2.73
CA GLY A 173 7.19 -6.38 -3.79
C GLY A 173 5.97 -5.69 -4.37
N LYS A 174 5.48 -6.26 -5.46
CA LYS A 174 4.32 -5.81 -6.20
C LYS A 174 3.15 -6.76 -5.95
N THR A 175 1.94 -6.29 -6.25
CA THR A 175 0.66 -7.04 -6.16
C THR A 175 0.13 -7.18 -4.74
N ALA A 176 -1.14 -7.55 -4.66
CA ALA A 176 -1.87 -7.77 -3.42
C ALA A 176 -1.27 -8.89 -2.54
N ASP A 177 -0.74 -9.92 -3.17
CA ASP A 177 -0.26 -11.12 -2.49
C ASP A 177 1.19 -10.94 -2.05
N ILE A 178 1.40 -10.89 -0.72
CA ILE A 178 2.73 -10.83 -0.12
C ILE A 178 3.37 -12.21 -0.20
N ASN A 179 4.11 -12.45 -1.28
CA ASN A 179 4.84 -13.69 -1.50
C ASN A 179 6.19 -13.43 -2.18
N ASP A 180 7.12 -14.38 -2.04
CA ASP A 180 8.48 -14.21 -2.52
C ASP A 180 8.61 -14.21 -4.06
N LYS A 181 7.55 -14.57 -4.80
CA LYS A 181 7.56 -14.56 -6.28
C LYS A 181 7.41 -13.16 -6.87
N ASN A 182 6.85 -12.23 -6.10
CA ASN A 182 6.55 -10.86 -6.56
C ASN A 182 7.48 -9.80 -5.94
N ILE A 183 8.65 -10.21 -5.45
CA ILE A 183 9.69 -9.30 -4.95
C ILE A 183 10.24 -8.47 -6.12
N VAL A 184 10.22 -7.15 -5.95
CA VAL A 184 10.82 -6.19 -6.88
C VAL A 184 12.24 -5.83 -6.42
N MET A 185 12.42 -5.63 -5.12
CA MET A 185 13.72 -5.29 -4.52
C MET A 185 13.91 -6.01 -3.20
N LYS A 186 15.16 -6.38 -2.91
CA LYS A 186 15.57 -6.94 -1.62
C LYS A 186 16.94 -6.37 -1.26
N VAL A 187 17.10 -6.00 0.00
CA VAL A 187 18.41 -5.75 0.61
C VAL A 187 18.56 -6.68 1.82
N SER A 188 19.76 -7.23 1.96
CA SER A 188 20.25 -7.82 3.21
C SER A 188 21.41 -6.97 3.69
N TYR A 189 21.40 -6.55 4.95
CA TYR A 189 22.34 -5.57 5.51
C TYR A 189 23.08 -6.11 6.73
N SER A 190 24.18 -5.45 7.11
CA SER A 190 24.94 -5.82 8.31
C SER A 190 24.21 -5.38 9.58
N VAL A 191 24.56 -6.01 10.71
CA VAL A 191 24.01 -5.65 12.04
C VAL A 191 24.25 -4.17 12.39
N ALA A 192 25.38 -3.59 11.95
CA ALA A 192 25.68 -2.16 12.15
C ALA A 192 24.65 -1.24 11.46
N ASN A 193 24.07 -1.70 10.35
CA ASN A 193 23.05 -1.00 9.60
C ASN A 193 21.62 -1.32 10.08
N SER A 194 21.45 -2.26 11.02
CA SER A 194 20.15 -2.61 11.57
C SER A 194 19.49 -1.40 12.24
N LEU A 195 18.20 -1.23 11.95
CA LEU A 195 17.41 -0.11 12.42
C LEU A 195 16.04 -0.60 12.84
N LYS A 196 15.63 -0.22 14.05
CA LYS A 196 14.26 -0.47 14.54
C LYS A 196 13.26 0.34 13.69
N ILE A 197 12.27 -0.34 13.13
CA ILE A 197 11.23 0.30 12.32
C ILE A 197 9.99 0.48 13.19
N VAL A 198 9.63 1.74 13.46
CA VAL A 198 8.48 2.13 14.29
C VAL A 198 7.49 2.96 13.51
N TYR A 199 8.01 3.82 12.61
CA TYR A 199 7.21 4.72 11.81
C TYR A 199 7.49 4.55 10.33
N ILE A 200 6.45 4.78 9.55
CA ILE A 200 6.48 4.89 8.10
C ILE A 200 6.02 6.29 7.73
N GLY A 201 6.86 7.03 7.02
CA GLY A 201 6.51 8.31 6.42
C GLY A 201 6.48 8.17 4.91
N ILE A 202 5.68 9.01 4.26
CA ILE A 202 5.52 9.00 2.80
C ILE A 202 5.73 10.40 2.23
N CYS A 203 6.23 10.46 1.01
CA CYS A 203 6.21 11.67 0.19
C CYS A 203 6.31 11.30 -1.30
N THR A 204 6.10 12.31 -2.13
CA THR A 204 6.48 12.29 -3.54
C THR A 204 7.43 13.46 -3.79
N GLY A 205 8.03 13.53 -4.97
CA GLY A 205 8.90 14.65 -5.33
C GLY A 205 9.22 14.68 -6.82
N TRP A 206 10.15 15.56 -7.20
CA TRP A 206 10.66 15.69 -8.57
C TRP A 206 9.55 15.80 -9.63
N GLY A 207 8.62 16.72 -9.42
CA GLY A 207 7.52 16.99 -10.35
C GLY A 207 6.29 16.10 -10.16
N SER A 208 6.26 15.27 -9.11
CA SER A 208 5.20 14.28 -8.90
C SER A 208 4.41 14.52 -7.61
N SER A 209 3.08 14.50 -7.72
CA SER A 209 2.15 14.34 -6.60
C SER A 209 1.69 12.89 -6.50
N GLY A 210 1.21 12.48 -5.33
CA GLY A 210 0.77 11.10 -5.11
C GLY A 210 -0.52 11.00 -4.32
N GLU A 211 -1.28 9.95 -4.63
CA GLU A 211 -2.40 9.47 -3.81
C GLU A 211 -2.07 8.07 -3.30
N TRP A 212 -2.47 7.79 -2.06
CA TRP A 212 -2.02 6.63 -1.32
C TRP A 212 -3.17 5.96 -0.58
N VAL A 213 -3.17 4.63 -0.56
CA VAL A 213 -4.10 3.82 0.22
C VAL A 213 -3.30 2.82 1.03
N PHE A 214 -3.48 2.80 2.34
CA PHE A 214 -2.83 1.85 3.25
C PHE A 214 -3.85 0.88 3.83
N PHE A 215 -3.49 -0.40 3.84
CA PHE A 215 -4.30 -1.49 4.35
C PHE A 215 -3.75 -1.95 5.69
N ARG A 216 -4.57 -1.89 6.73
CA ARG A 216 -4.23 -2.38 8.05
C ARG A 216 -4.92 -3.71 8.28
N GLU A 217 -4.15 -4.78 8.34
CA GLU A 217 -4.66 -6.09 8.72
C GLU A 217 -5.00 -6.11 10.22
N GLY A 218 -6.12 -6.76 10.55
CA GLY A 218 -6.50 -7.14 11.92
C GLY A 218 -5.96 -8.53 12.26
N GLU A 219 -5.92 -8.81 13.55
CA GLU A 219 -5.60 -10.14 14.08
C GLU A 219 -6.68 -11.18 13.71
#